data_AF-A0A023GBX3-F1
#
_entry.id   AF-A0A023GBX3-F1
#
_cell.length_a   1.000
_cell.length_b   1.000
_cell.length_c   1.000
_cell.angle_alpha   90.00
_cell.angle_beta   90.00
_cell.angle_gamma   90.00
#
_symmetry.space_group_name_H-M   'P 1'
#
loop_
_entity.id
_entity.type
_entity.pdbx_description
1 polymer ?
#
loop_
_entity_poly.entity_id
_entity_poly.type
_entity_poly.pdbx_seq_one_letter_code
_entity_poly.pdbx_strand_id
1 'polypeptide(L)'
;MSTAEDQNVECPLCMEPLEMDDINFFPCTCLYQICRFCWHRIRTDENGLCPACRKQYPEDPADFKPLSVEELHRIKNEKRQRDLQRKQKLSENRKHLANVRVVQKNLVFVVGLPPRLADAETLKKQDCFGKYGKTHKVVVNQSTSYAGLQGPSASAYVTYYKAEDALRAIQAVNNVKVDGRTLKASLGTTKYCNYFLRGQQCPKTDCMYLHELGDQ
;
A
#
# COMPACT_ATOMS: atom_id res chain seq x y z
N MET A 1 -15.43 11.50 -14.91
CA MET A 1 -14.19 11.28 -15.66
C MET A 1 -13.93 12.54 -16.45
N SER A 2 -12.92 13.30 -16.07
CA SER A 2 -12.38 14.40 -16.86
C SER A 2 -10.95 14.58 -16.37
N THR A 3 -10.08 14.05 -17.19
CA THR A 3 -8.65 13.83 -17.07
C THR A 3 -7.93 15.13 -16.67
N ALA A 4 -7.21 15.06 -15.55
CA ALA A 4 -6.01 15.88 -15.39
C ALA A 4 -4.98 15.27 -16.34
N GLU A 5 -5.04 15.68 -17.60
CA GLU A 5 -3.92 15.45 -18.52
C GLU A 5 -2.77 16.29 -17.98
N ASP A 6 -1.88 15.59 -17.27
CA ASP A 6 -0.52 16.00 -17.02
C ASP A 6 0.07 16.35 -18.39
N GLN A 7 0.08 17.64 -18.73
CA GLN A 7 0.68 18.13 -19.97
C GLN A 7 2.19 18.00 -19.84
N ASN A 8 2.66 16.76 -19.95
CA ASN A 8 4.06 16.45 -20.14
C ASN A 8 4.39 16.87 -21.58
N VAL A 9 4.59 18.18 -21.78
CA VAL A 9 4.95 18.73 -23.09
C VAL A 9 6.30 18.15 -23.46
N GLU A 10 6.37 17.42 -24.58
CA GLU A 10 7.58 16.74 -25.04
C GLU A 10 8.22 17.49 -26.20
N CYS A 11 9.55 17.43 -26.29
CA CYS A 11 10.29 17.99 -27.40
C CYS A 11 9.98 17.21 -28.69
N PRO A 12 9.54 17.85 -29.78
CA PRO A 12 9.20 17.16 -31.03
C PRO A 12 10.41 16.58 -31.77
N LEU A 13 11.63 16.90 -31.34
CA LEU A 13 12.87 16.42 -31.97
C LEU A 13 13.50 15.21 -31.26
N CYS A 14 13.50 15.19 -29.92
CA CYS A 14 14.07 14.10 -29.14
C CYS A 14 13.02 13.23 -28.44
N MET A 15 11.73 13.62 -28.47
CA MET A 15 10.63 12.93 -27.78
C MET A 15 10.83 12.82 -26.26
N GLU A 16 11.65 13.70 -25.69
CA GLU A 16 11.88 13.75 -24.24
C GLU A 16 10.98 14.82 -23.59
N PRO A 17 10.55 14.63 -22.33
CA PRO A 17 9.80 15.62 -21.59
C PRO A 17 10.56 16.94 -21.47
N LEU A 18 9.91 18.07 -21.77
CA LEU A 18 10.49 19.38 -21.57
C LEU A 18 10.63 19.65 -20.06
N GLU A 19 11.83 20.06 -19.64
CA GLU A 19 12.05 20.51 -18.27
C GLU A 19 11.35 21.86 -18.02
N MET A 20 11.16 22.22 -16.74
CA MET A 20 10.46 23.46 -16.33
C MET A 20 10.98 24.72 -17.05
N ASP A 21 12.28 24.77 -17.33
CA ASP A 21 12.91 25.91 -18.00
C ASP A 21 12.68 25.89 -19.52
N ASP A 22 12.41 24.72 -20.11
CA ASP A 22 12.17 24.51 -21.55
C ASP A 22 10.69 24.73 -21.94
N ILE A 23 9.77 24.65 -20.98
CA ILE A 23 8.32 24.84 -21.22
C ILE A 23 7.99 26.22 -21.81
N ASN A 24 8.79 27.25 -21.50
CA ASN A 24 8.62 28.60 -22.04
C ASN A 24 9.76 29.01 -23.00
N PHE A 25 10.48 28.03 -23.56
CA PHE A 25 11.60 28.29 -24.45
C PHE A 25 11.18 28.19 -25.93
N PHE A 26 11.16 29.35 -26.61
CA PHE A 26 10.78 29.46 -28.03
C PHE A 26 11.93 30.10 -28.82
N PRO A 27 12.93 29.30 -29.25
CA PRO A 27 14.13 29.87 -29.86
C PRO A 27 13.88 30.59 -31.19
N CYS A 28 12.73 30.36 -31.83
CA CYS A 28 12.37 30.99 -33.09
C CYS A 28 11.10 31.85 -32.96
N THR A 29 11.04 32.95 -33.73
CA THR A 29 9.87 33.84 -33.82
C THR A 29 8.63 33.18 -34.44
N CYS A 30 8.75 31.98 -35.02
CA CYS A 30 7.60 31.17 -35.45
C CYS A 30 6.95 30.37 -34.32
N LEU A 31 7.44 30.52 -33.07
CA LEU A 31 6.94 29.85 -31.86
C LEU A 31 7.06 28.31 -31.90
N TYR A 32 7.95 27.79 -32.73
CA TYR A 32 8.27 26.36 -32.73
C TYR A 32 9.11 26.01 -31.48
N GLN A 33 8.53 25.22 -30.58
CA GLN A 33 9.12 24.81 -29.32
C GLN A 33 9.97 23.55 -29.47
N ILE A 34 11.18 23.59 -28.93
CA ILE A 34 12.13 22.47 -28.86
C ILE A 34 12.90 22.59 -27.54
N CYS A 35 13.47 21.49 -27.02
CA CYS A 35 14.32 21.58 -25.82
C CYS A 35 15.64 22.32 -26.11
N ARG A 36 16.29 22.82 -25.05
CA ARG A 36 17.57 23.54 -25.16
C ARG A 36 18.68 22.71 -25.81
N PHE A 37 18.75 21.42 -25.51
CA PHE A 37 19.75 20.53 -26.10
C PHE A 37 19.60 20.41 -27.61
N CYS A 38 18.36 20.24 -28.10
CA CYS A 38 18.10 20.18 -29.53
C CYS A 38 18.38 21.51 -30.23
N TRP A 39 18.04 22.64 -29.60
CA TRP A 39 18.39 23.96 -30.14
C TRP A 39 19.91 24.18 -30.23
N HIS A 40 20.66 23.80 -29.19
CA HIS A 40 22.12 23.88 -29.19
C HIS A 40 22.72 23.04 -30.33
N ARG A 41 22.31 21.77 -30.44
CA ARG A 41 22.76 20.87 -31.49
C ARG A 41 22.49 21.41 -32.90
N ILE A 42 21.30 21.96 -33.15
CA ILE A 42 20.97 22.54 -34.46
C ILE A 42 21.89 23.73 -34.79
N ARG A 43 22.24 24.55 -33.80
CA ARG A 43 23.10 25.72 -33.98
C ARG A 43 24.58 25.38 -34.15
N THR A 44 25.07 24.34 -33.50
CA THR A 44 26.51 23.99 -33.50
C THR A 44 26.86 22.94 -34.55
N ASP A 45 26.00 21.95 -34.72
CA ASP A 45 26.33 20.72 -35.46
C ASP A 45 25.54 20.60 -36.78
N GLU A 46 24.52 21.44 -36.97
CA GLU A 46 23.66 21.45 -38.16
C GLU A 46 23.63 22.83 -38.84
N ASN A 47 22.59 23.09 -39.65
CA ASN A 47 22.48 24.29 -40.48
C ASN A 47 22.05 25.56 -39.73
N GLY A 48 21.77 25.48 -38.42
CA GLY A 48 21.32 26.63 -37.62
C GLY A 48 19.92 27.17 -37.97
N LEU A 49 19.14 26.46 -38.79
CA LEU A 49 17.81 26.86 -39.22
C LEU A 49 16.72 26.20 -38.37
N CYS A 50 15.64 26.93 -38.12
CA CYS A 50 14.47 26.38 -37.44
C CYS A 50 13.84 25.23 -38.25
N PRO A 51 13.58 24.05 -37.65
CA PRO A 51 12.99 22.91 -38.36
C PRO A 51 11.60 23.20 -38.96
N ALA A 52 10.83 24.09 -38.34
CA ALA A 52 9.49 24.42 -38.80
C ALA A 52 9.47 25.47 -39.92
N CYS A 53 10.15 26.61 -39.72
CA CYS A 53 10.06 27.75 -40.65
C CYS A 53 11.30 27.94 -41.53
N ARG A 54 12.36 27.17 -41.33
CA ARG A 54 13.66 27.22 -42.04
C ARG A 54 14.36 28.58 -42.01
N LYS A 55 14.00 29.45 -41.07
CA LYS A 55 14.70 30.73 -40.83
C LYS A 55 15.84 30.52 -39.84
N GLN A 56 16.89 31.34 -39.99
CA GLN A 56 17.96 31.43 -39.00
C GLN A 56 17.36 31.79 -37.64
N TYR A 57 17.82 31.14 -36.57
CA TYR A 57 17.47 31.57 -35.22
C TYR A 57 17.98 33.00 -34.98
N PRO A 58 17.18 33.89 -34.36
CA PRO A 58 17.65 35.22 -33.98
C PRO A 58 18.87 35.11 -33.03
N GLU A 59 19.81 36.06 -33.13
CA GLU A 59 21.02 36.06 -32.28
C GLU A 59 20.69 36.18 -30.79
N ASP A 60 19.57 36.83 -30.49
CA ASP A 60 18.95 36.87 -29.17
C ASP A 60 17.69 35.97 -29.21
N PRO A 61 17.65 34.83 -28.49
CA PRO A 61 16.51 33.93 -28.48
C PRO A 61 15.23 34.68 -28.09
N ALA A 62 14.17 34.53 -28.89
CA ALA A 62 12.92 35.23 -28.69
C ALA A 62 12.32 34.90 -27.31
N ASP A 63 12.18 35.95 -26.48
CA ASP A 63 11.49 35.97 -25.18
C ASP A 63 11.88 34.84 -24.21
N PHE A 64 13.07 34.94 -23.61
CA PHE A 64 13.26 34.36 -22.27
C PHE A 64 12.49 35.23 -21.27
N LYS A 65 11.23 34.90 -21.01
CA LYS A 65 10.57 35.32 -19.78
C LYS A 65 10.87 34.27 -18.71
N PRO A 66 11.91 34.45 -17.88
CA PRO A 66 12.05 33.61 -16.71
C PRO A 66 10.74 33.72 -15.93
N LEU A 67 10.26 32.58 -15.41
CA LEU A 67 9.19 32.61 -14.43
C LEU A 67 9.55 33.66 -13.38
N SER A 68 8.64 34.59 -13.12
CA SER A 68 8.88 35.58 -12.09
C SER A 68 9.15 34.84 -10.77
N VAL A 69 9.92 35.46 -9.88
CA VAL A 69 10.17 34.89 -8.55
C VAL A 69 8.83 34.54 -7.87
N GLU A 70 7.78 35.31 -8.16
CA GLU A 70 6.41 35.10 -7.71
C GLU A 70 5.78 33.83 -8.32
N GLU A 71 5.91 33.59 -9.62
CA GLU A 71 5.41 32.37 -10.29
C GLU A 71 6.12 31.12 -9.75
N LEU A 72 7.44 31.19 -9.57
CA LEU A 72 8.24 30.08 -9.04
C LEU A 72 7.87 29.76 -7.57
N HIS A 73 7.67 30.80 -6.76
CA HIS A 73 7.19 30.65 -5.38
C HIS A 73 5.77 30.07 -5.34
N ARG A 74 4.88 30.47 -6.26
CA ARG A 74 3.51 29.94 -6.35
C ARG A 74 3.53 28.45 -6.67
N ILE A 75 4.29 28.03 -7.69
CA ILE A 75 4.43 26.62 -8.09
C ILE A 75 4.99 25.77 -6.94
N LYS A 76 6.04 26.26 -6.25
CA LYS A 76 6.65 25.56 -5.12
C LYS A 76 5.68 25.41 -3.94
N ASN A 77 4.90 26.46 -3.65
CA ASN A 77 3.89 26.44 -2.60
C ASN A 77 2.72 25.52 -2.94
N GLU A 78 2.22 25.55 -4.18
CA GLU A 78 1.17 24.64 -4.65
C GLU A 78 1.62 23.18 -4.57
N LYS A 79 2.84 22.85 -5.01
CA LYS A 79 3.41 21.50 -4.90
C LYS A 79 3.46 21.05 -3.44
N ARG A 80 3.96 21.92 -2.55
CA ARG A 80 4.02 21.64 -1.10
C ARG A 80 2.63 21.45 -0.50
N GLN A 81 1.64 22.25 -0.90
CA GLN A 81 0.26 22.12 -0.43
C GLN A 81 -0.37 20.81 -0.91
N ARG A 82 -0.20 20.43 -2.19
CA ARG A 82 -0.67 19.14 -2.72
C ARG A 82 -0.05 17.96 -1.96
N ASP A 83 1.25 18.02 -1.67
CA ASP A 83 1.94 16.97 -0.91
C ASP A 83 1.42 16.86 0.53
N LEU A 84 1.19 18.00 1.20
CA LEU A 84 0.61 18.03 2.55
C LEU A 84 -0.82 17.46 2.56
N GLN A 85 -1.64 17.83 1.56
CA GLN A 85 -3.02 17.39 1.45
C GLN A 85 -3.09 15.88 1.14
N ARG A 86 -2.18 15.35 0.30
CA ARG A 86 -2.04 13.91 0.06
C ARG A 86 -1.67 13.16 1.34
N LYS A 87 -0.72 13.68 2.14
CA LYS A 87 -0.34 13.10 3.43
C LYS A 87 -1.48 13.11 4.45
N GLN A 88 -2.26 14.19 4.50
CA GLN A 88 -3.44 14.29 5.38
C GLN A 88 -4.51 13.25 5.02
N LYS A 89 -4.89 13.14 3.74
CA LYS A 89 -5.86 12.13 3.27
C LYS A 89 -5.41 10.70 3.62
N LEU A 90 -4.13 10.38 3.44
CA LEU A 90 -3.59 9.07 3.82
C LEU A 90 -3.67 8.82 5.34
N SER A 91 -3.43 9.85 6.16
CA SER A 91 -3.56 9.75 7.61
C SER A 91 -5.01 9.54 8.04
N GLU A 92 -5.96 10.27 7.45
CA GLU A 92 -7.40 10.12 7.73
C GLU A 92 -7.91 8.75 7.33
N ASN A 93 -7.57 8.27 6.13
CA ASN A 93 -7.92 6.92 5.68
C ASN A 93 -7.43 5.84 6.66
N ARG A 94 -6.23 6.00 7.23
CA ARG A 94 -5.71 5.07 8.26
C ARG A 94 -6.48 5.17 9.58
N LYS A 95 -6.98 6.35 9.98
CA LYS A 95 -7.79 6.48 11.22
C LYS A 95 -9.06 5.63 11.15
N HIS A 96 -9.70 5.55 9.98
CA HIS A 96 -10.91 4.73 9.79
C HIS A 96 -10.66 3.23 10.04
N LEU A 97 -9.42 2.75 9.86
CA LEU A 97 -9.06 1.35 10.03
C LEU A 97 -8.96 0.90 11.51
N ALA A 98 -8.95 1.84 12.48
CA ALA A 98 -8.73 1.50 13.89
C ALA A 98 -9.77 0.53 14.48
N ASN A 99 -11.01 0.60 13.99
CA ASN A 99 -12.11 -0.27 14.45
C ASN A 99 -12.42 -1.42 13.48
N VAL A 100 -11.74 -1.47 12.33
CA VAL A 100 -11.95 -2.51 11.33
C VAL A 100 -11.30 -3.81 11.81
N ARG A 101 -12.06 -4.91 11.68
CA ARG A 101 -11.54 -6.28 11.84
C ARG A 101 -11.45 -6.91 10.46
N VAL A 102 -10.30 -7.49 10.14
CA VAL A 102 -10.02 -8.11 8.86
C VAL A 102 -9.97 -9.61 9.05
N VAL A 103 -10.73 -10.35 8.23
CA VAL A 103 -10.71 -11.82 8.21
C VAL A 103 -9.37 -12.28 7.61
N GLN A 104 -8.75 -13.28 8.22
CA GLN A 104 -7.46 -13.82 7.78
C GLN A 104 -7.63 -15.25 7.29
N LYS A 105 -7.35 -15.49 6.00
CA LYS A 105 -7.57 -16.79 5.34
C LYS A 105 -6.74 -17.94 5.94
N ASN A 106 -5.59 -17.64 6.52
CA ASN A 106 -4.68 -18.60 7.16
C ASN A 106 -4.79 -18.65 8.69
N LEU A 107 -5.74 -17.93 9.29
CA LEU A 107 -5.93 -17.87 10.73
C LEU A 107 -7.21 -18.63 11.11
N VAL A 108 -7.08 -19.60 11.98
CA VAL A 108 -8.20 -20.35 12.54
C VAL A 108 -8.49 -19.85 13.96
N PHE A 109 -9.73 -19.45 14.21
CA PHE A 109 -10.24 -19.17 15.55
C PHE A 109 -11.09 -20.34 16.04
N VAL A 110 -10.72 -20.88 17.19
CA VAL A 110 -11.33 -22.07 17.80
C VAL A 110 -11.86 -21.72 19.16
N VAL A 111 -13.09 -22.12 19.46
CA VAL A 111 -13.72 -22.00 20.79
C VAL A 111 -14.24 -23.34 21.28
N GLY A 112 -14.43 -23.47 22.59
CA GLY A 112 -14.91 -24.70 23.21
C GLY A 112 -13.79 -25.67 23.59
N LEU A 113 -12.52 -25.23 23.56
CA LEU A 113 -11.40 -26.10 23.90
C LEU A 113 -11.48 -26.53 25.38
N PRO A 114 -11.34 -27.84 25.67
CA PRO A 114 -11.22 -28.31 27.04
C PRO A 114 -9.88 -27.83 27.63
N PRO A 115 -9.81 -27.54 28.94
CA PRO A 115 -8.61 -26.99 29.57
C PRO A 115 -7.34 -27.80 29.32
N ARG A 116 -7.45 -29.14 29.23
CA ARG A 116 -6.31 -30.02 28.95
C ARG A 116 -5.71 -29.86 27.55
N LEU A 117 -6.50 -29.37 26.58
CA LEU A 117 -6.02 -29.08 25.22
C LEU A 117 -5.71 -27.58 25.04
N ALA A 118 -5.96 -26.76 26.06
CA ALA A 118 -5.77 -25.30 26.03
C ALA A 118 -4.30 -24.92 26.27
N ASP A 119 -3.39 -25.56 25.55
CA ASP A 119 -1.96 -25.34 25.59
C ASP A 119 -1.40 -25.21 24.16
N ALA A 120 -0.52 -24.23 23.94
CA ALA A 120 -0.02 -23.91 22.61
C ALA A 120 0.81 -25.05 22.03
N GLU A 121 1.66 -25.70 22.83
CA GLU A 121 2.51 -26.79 22.36
C GLU A 121 1.68 -28.05 22.06
N THR A 122 0.66 -28.33 22.86
CA THR A 122 -0.29 -29.41 22.63
C THR A 122 -1.06 -29.23 21.32
N LEU A 123 -1.56 -28.02 21.05
CA LEU A 123 -2.29 -27.75 19.81
C LEU A 123 -1.40 -27.84 18.56
N LYS A 124 -0.10 -27.53 18.67
CA LYS A 124 0.87 -27.69 17.55
C LYS A 124 1.17 -29.15 17.19
N LYS A 125 0.93 -30.10 18.09
CA LYS A 125 1.21 -31.53 17.84
C LYS A 125 0.42 -32.05 16.64
N GLN A 126 0.98 -33.08 16.01
CA GLN A 126 0.34 -33.76 14.88
C GLN A 126 -1.05 -34.30 15.25
N ASP A 127 -1.25 -34.78 16.48
CA ASP A 127 -2.55 -35.30 16.91
C ASP A 127 -3.66 -34.22 17.02
N CYS A 128 -3.29 -32.94 17.04
CA CYS A 128 -4.21 -31.80 17.17
C CYS A 128 -4.33 -30.99 15.88
N PHE A 129 -3.80 -29.76 15.84
CA PHE A 129 -3.86 -28.88 14.66
C PHE A 129 -2.68 -29.08 13.71
N GLY A 130 -1.60 -29.71 14.18
CA GLY A 130 -0.42 -30.01 13.36
C GLY A 130 -0.67 -30.96 12.19
N LYS A 131 -1.65 -31.89 12.29
CA LYS A 131 -2.01 -32.80 11.19
C LYS A 131 -2.55 -32.11 9.95
N TYR A 132 -3.13 -30.91 10.10
CA TYR A 132 -3.72 -30.21 8.96
C TYR A 132 -2.67 -29.44 8.16
N GLY A 133 -1.52 -29.14 8.77
CA GLY A 133 -0.44 -28.39 8.15
C GLY A 133 0.54 -27.80 9.16
N LYS A 134 1.60 -27.19 8.66
CA LYS A 134 2.60 -26.53 9.51
C LYS A 134 2.00 -25.26 10.12
N THR A 135 1.94 -25.21 11.45
CA THR A 135 1.51 -24.01 12.18
C THR A 135 2.66 -23.00 12.24
N HIS A 136 2.38 -21.74 11.94
CA HIS A 136 3.29 -20.61 12.13
C HIS A 136 3.26 -20.13 13.59
N LYS A 137 2.06 -19.90 14.14
CA LYS A 137 1.87 -19.36 15.48
C LYS A 137 0.60 -19.92 16.12
N VAL A 138 0.64 -20.20 17.41
CA VAL A 138 -0.51 -20.65 18.19
C VAL A 138 -0.61 -19.80 19.45
N VAL A 139 -1.78 -19.22 19.69
CA VAL A 139 -2.06 -18.39 20.87
C VAL A 139 -3.33 -18.90 21.52
N VAL A 140 -3.25 -19.23 22.80
CA VAL A 140 -4.39 -19.71 23.58
C VAL A 140 -4.86 -18.62 24.53
N ASN A 141 -6.17 -18.44 24.62
CA ASN A 141 -6.82 -17.63 25.61
C ASN A 141 -7.72 -18.52 26.48
N GLN A 142 -7.28 -18.75 27.72
CA GLN A 142 -7.98 -19.60 28.68
C GLN A 142 -9.14 -18.88 29.39
N SER A 143 -9.22 -17.55 29.28
CA SER A 143 -10.21 -16.71 29.94
C SER A 143 -11.26 -16.26 28.92
N THR A 144 -12.18 -17.15 28.52
CA THR A 144 -13.34 -16.75 27.71
C THR A 144 -14.64 -16.85 28.48
N SER A 145 -15.23 -15.69 28.77
CA SER A 145 -16.58 -15.54 29.35
C SER A 145 -17.70 -15.82 28.33
N TYR A 146 -17.36 -16.18 27.09
CA TYR A 146 -18.31 -16.54 26.01
C TYR A 146 -18.91 -17.95 26.17
N ALA A 147 -18.63 -18.58 27.30
CA ALA A 147 -19.24 -19.82 27.69
C ALA A 147 -20.74 -19.61 27.94
N GLY A 148 -21.56 -19.98 26.96
CA GLY A 148 -23.00 -20.18 27.17
C GLY A 148 -23.27 -21.34 28.15
N LEU A 149 -24.31 -22.12 27.88
CA LEU A 149 -24.81 -23.21 28.74
C LEU A 149 -23.77 -24.27 29.19
N GLN A 150 -22.58 -24.35 28.57
CA GLN A 150 -21.55 -25.37 28.86
C GLN A 150 -20.42 -24.92 29.82
N GLY A 151 -20.47 -23.68 30.34
CA GLY A 151 -19.46 -23.17 31.27
C GLY A 151 -18.11 -22.83 30.60
N PRO A 152 -17.18 -22.18 31.35
CA PRO A 152 -15.96 -21.58 30.81
C PRO A 152 -15.15 -22.55 29.95
N SER A 153 -14.73 -22.08 28.78
CA SER A 153 -13.88 -22.83 27.85
C SER A 153 -12.73 -21.98 27.37
N ALA A 154 -11.66 -22.60 26.91
CA ALA A 154 -10.58 -21.87 26.27
C ALA A 154 -10.89 -21.62 24.80
N SER A 155 -10.24 -20.62 24.25
CA SER A 155 -10.19 -20.34 22.81
C SER A 155 -8.76 -20.34 22.33
N ALA A 156 -8.54 -20.59 21.04
CA ALA A 156 -7.22 -20.50 20.45
C ALA A 156 -7.27 -19.85 19.06
N TYR A 157 -6.16 -19.20 18.73
CA TYR A 157 -5.83 -18.68 17.42
C TYR A 157 -4.68 -19.52 16.86
N VAL A 158 -4.92 -20.22 15.76
CA VAL A 158 -3.93 -21.06 15.08
C VAL A 158 -3.66 -20.46 13.70
N THR A 159 -2.47 -19.90 13.51
CA THR A 159 -2.02 -19.37 12.23
C THR A 159 -1.25 -20.44 11.48
N TYR A 160 -1.64 -20.75 10.25
CA TYR A 160 -0.93 -21.65 9.35
C TYR A 160 -0.02 -20.87 8.39
N TYR A 161 1.01 -21.54 7.87
CA TYR A 161 1.81 -21.00 6.76
C TYR A 161 1.01 -20.94 5.46
N LYS A 162 0.06 -21.86 5.26
CA LYS A 162 -0.77 -21.97 4.06
C LYS A 162 -2.24 -21.78 4.40
N ALA A 163 -2.97 -21.04 3.57
CA ALA A 163 -4.40 -20.79 3.79
C ALA A 163 -5.25 -22.07 3.61
N GLU A 164 -4.80 -22.96 2.74
CA GLU A 164 -5.46 -24.24 2.45
C GLU A 164 -5.44 -25.15 3.68
N ASP A 165 -4.35 -25.12 4.45
CA ASP A 165 -4.20 -25.89 5.69
C ASP A 165 -5.20 -25.41 6.76
N ALA A 166 -5.38 -24.09 6.87
CA ALA A 166 -6.37 -23.47 7.76
C ALA A 166 -7.81 -23.87 7.37
N LEU A 167 -8.13 -23.86 6.08
CA LEU A 167 -9.45 -24.28 5.60
C LEU A 167 -9.73 -25.75 5.92
N ARG A 168 -8.76 -26.65 5.66
CA ARG A 168 -8.89 -28.08 6.03
C ARG A 168 -9.09 -28.26 7.53
N ALA A 169 -8.33 -27.52 8.36
CA ALA A 169 -8.49 -27.56 9.81
C ALA A 169 -9.89 -27.12 10.25
N ILE A 170 -10.42 -26.04 9.69
CA ILE A 170 -11.78 -25.55 9.99
C ILE A 170 -12.82 -26.60 9.60
N GLN A 171 -12.75 -27.12 8.38
CA GLN A 171 -13.71 -28.12 7.89
C GLN A 171 -13.73 -29.38 8.75
N ALA A 172 -12.55 -29.82 9.21
CA ALA A 172 -12.42 -31.04 10.01
C ALA A 172 -12.74 -30.85 11.50
N VAL A 173 -12.51 -29.66 12.07
CA VAL A 173 -12.69 -29.40 13.51
C VAL A 173 -14.05 -28.79 13.85
N ASN A 174 -14.66 -28.05 12.92
CA ASN A 174 -15.92 -27.38 13.19
C ASN A 174 -17.03 -28.39 13.50
N ASN A 175 -17.69 -28.19 14.64
CA ASN A 175 -18.74 -29.05 15.21
C ASN A 175 -18.28 -30.44 15.67
N VAL A 176 -16.98 -30.68 15.83
CA VAL A 176 -16.48 -31.93 16.45
C VAL A 176 -16.68 -31.91 17.96
N LYS A 177 -17.11 -33.03 18.53
CA LYS A 177 -17.21 -33.21 19.99
C LYS A 177 -15.90 -33.73 20.58
N VAL A 178 -15.38 -33.04 21.58
CA VAL A 178 -14.23 -33.44 22.40
C VAL A 178 -14.62 -33.23 23.87
N ASP A 179 -14.56 -34.29 24.68
CA ASP A 179 -14.94 -34.26 26.11
C ASP A 179 -16.35 -33.75 26.40
N GLY A 180 -17.31 -34.13 25.55
CA GLY A 180 -18.68 -33.65 25.66
C GLY A 180 -18.86 -32.17 25.28
N ARG A 181 -17.79 -31.47 24.88
CA ARG A 181 -17.83 -30.09 24.37
C ARG A 181 -17.76 -30.10 22.85
N THR A 182 -18.56 -29.26 22.21
CA THR A 182 -18.54 -29.12 20.76
C THR A 182 -17.58 -27.99 20.40
N LEU A 183 -16.51 -28.31 19.67
CA LEU A 183 -15.57 -27.33 19.15
C LEU A 183 -16.23 -26.55 18.02
N LYS A 184 -16.06 -25.23 18.01
CA LYS A 184 -16.41 -24.39 16.86
C LYS A 184 -15.14 -23.78 16.30
N ALA A 185 -14.90 -24.02 15.02
CA ALA A 185 -13.75 -23.49 14.30
C ALA A 185 -14.24 -22.60 13.16
N SER A 186 -13.60 -21.46 12.99
CA SER A 186 -13.94 -20.47 11.96
C SER A 186 -12.68 -19.70 11.55
N LEU A 187 -12.78 -18.90 10.49
CA LEU A 187 -11.70 -17.97 10.15
C LEU A 187 -11.57 -16.92 11.25
N GLY A 188 -10.35 -16.69 11.70
CA GLY A 188 -10.05 -15.67 12.67
C GLY A 188 -10.03 -14.28 12.04
N THR A 189 -10.30 -13.28 12.86
CA THR A 189 -10.15 -11.88 12.50
C THR A 189 -9.01 -11.24 13.27
N THR A 190 -8.28 -10.33 12.64
CA THR A 190 -7.29 -9.48 13.32
C THR A 190 -7.60 -8.01 13.13
N LYS A 191 -6.94 -7.16 13.91
CA LYS A 191 -6.99 -5.70 13.78
C LYS A 191 -5.73 -5.19 13.08
N TYR A 192 -5.78 -3.97 12.60
CA TYR A 192 -4.59 -3.26 12.15
C TYR A 192 -3.68 -2.90 13.31
N CYS A 193 -2.37 -2.99 13.10
CA CYS A 193 -1.38 -2.65 14.11
C CYS A 193 -1.38 -1.14 14.37
N ASN A 194 -1.31 -0.73 15.64
CA ASN A 194 -1.30 0.69 16.00
C ASN A 194 -0.12 1.46 15.37
N TYR A 195 1.06 0.84 15.25
CA TYR A 195 2.22 1.43 14.58
C TYR A 195 1.96 1.65 13.08
N PHE A 196 1.37 0.65 12.41
CA PHE A 196 0.96 0.78 11.01
C PHE A 196 -0.07 1.90 10.80
N LEU A 197 -1.07 1.99 11.68
CA LEU A 197 -2.07 3.06 11.64
C LEU A 197 -1.44 4.45 11.79
N ARG A 198 -0.35 4.56 12.56
CA ARG A 198 0.45 5.80 12.71
C ARG A 198 1.48 6.02 11.59
N GLY A 199 1.60 5.10 10.63
CA GLY A 199 2.62 5.15 9.59
C GLY A 199 4.06 4.96 10.10
N GLN A 200 4.21 4.27 11.23
CA GLN A 200 5.49 3.95 11.84
C GLN A 200 5.83 2.48 11.63
N GLN A 201 7.12 2.15 11.61
CA GLN A 201 7.58 0.77 11.62
C GLN A 201 7.25 0.12 12.96
N CYS A 202 6.67 -1.08 12.93
CA CYS A 202 6.39 -1.81 14.15
C CYS A 202 7.69 -2.44 14.69
N PRO A 203 8.04 -2.24 15.97
CA PRO A 203 9.23 -2.85 16.57
C PRO A 203 9.08 -4.36 16.82
N LYS A 204 7.86 -4.90 16.73
CA LYS A 204 7.60 -6.34 16.92
C LYS A 204 7.80 -7.09 15.61
N THR A 205 8.81 -7.94 15.58
CA THR A 205 9.13 -8.83 14.45
C THR A 205 8.01 -9.84 14.16
N ASP A 206 7.32 -10.32 15.20
CA ASP A 206 6.20 -11.26 15.11
C ASP A 206 4.88 -10.64 15.61
N CYS A 207 4.57 -9.46 15.08
CA CYS A 207 3.34 -8.73 15.38
C CYS A 207 2.11 -9.53 14.93
N MET A 208 1.10 -9.67 15.81
CA MET A 208 -0.14 -10.39 15.49
C MET A 208 -1.17 -9.56 14.69
N TYR A 209 -0.88 -8.29 14.47
CA TYR A 209 -1.76 -7.33 13.83
C TYR A 209 -1.27 -7.02 12.42
N LEU A 210 -2.18 -6.53 11.57
CA LEU A 210 -1.85 -6.26 10.17
C LEU A 210 -0.97 -5.02 10.00
N HIS A 211 0.01 -5.16 9.11
CA HIS A 211 0.90 -4.10 8.63
C HIS A 211 0.68 -3.76 7.15
N GLU A 212 -0.37 -4.32 6.56
CA GLU A 212 -0.75 -4.14 5.16
C GLU A 212 -2.27 -4.00 5.08
N LEU A 213 -2.77 -3.30 4.07
CA LEU A 213 -4.21 -3.16 3.83
C LEU A 213 -4.76 -4.52 3.43
N GLY A 214 -5.75 -5.02 4.16
CA GLY A 214 -6.41 -6.28 3.81
C GLY A 214 -7.25 -6.13 2.54
N ASP A 215 -7.32 -7.19 1.75
CA ASP A 215 -8.28 -7.30 0.66
C ASP A 215 -9.70 -7.24 1.24
N GLN A 216 -10.56 -6.43 0.61
CA GLN A 216 -11.97 -6.27 0.97
C GLN A 216 -12.79 -7.52 0.63
#